data_AF-A0A2E9W7Q8-F1
#
_entry.id   AF-A0A2E9W7Q8-F1
#
_cell.length_a   1.000
_cell.length_b   1.000
_cell.length_c   1.000
_cell.angle_alpha   90.00
_cell.angle_beta   90.00
_cell.angle_gamma   90.00
#
_symmetry.space_group_name_H-M   'P 1'
#
loop_
_entity.id
_entity.type
_entity.pdbx_description
1 polymer ?
#
loop_
_entity_poly.entity_id
_entity_poly.type
_entity_poly.pdbx_seq_one_letter_code
_entity_poly.pdbx_strand_id
1 'polypeptide(L)' 'MTDQPILVGYDGTDAAQRAAEFAGQRAAAVGCAVHLVFVLEWSPYSFLSTKELEERHQRR' A
#
# COMPACT_ATOMS: atom_id res chain seq x y z
N MET A 1 -26.22 12.94 1.49
CA MET A 1 -25.04 12.64 2.33
C MET A 1 -23.98 12.10 1.40
N THR A 2 -22.80 12.71 1.36
CA THR A 2 -21.67 12.19 0.58
C THR A 2 -21.29 10.84 1.15
N ASP A 3 -21.42 9.81 0.31
CA ASP A 3 -21.12 8.42 0.66
C ASP A 3 -19.59 8.25 0.75
N GLN A 4 -19.00 8.73 1.85
CA GLN A 4 -17.55 8.75 2.02
C GLN A 4 -17.06 7.34 2.36
N PRO A 5 -16.17 6.76 1.54
CA PRO A 5 -15.65 5.43 1.79
C PRO A 5 -14.73 5.41 3.02
N ILE A 6 -14.72 4.28 3.73
CA ILE A 6 -13.76 4.04 4.81
C ILE A 6 -12.43 3.62 4.19
N LEU A 7 -11.36 4.36 4.46
CA LEU A 7 -10.01 4.04 4.03
C LEU A 7 -9.30 3.17 5.08
N VAL A 8 -8.71 2.06 4.66
CA VAL A 8 -7.96 1.14 5.53
C VAL A 8 -6.58 0.90 4.94
N GLY A 9 -5.55 1.30 5.68
CA GLY A 9 -4.18 0.91 5.39
C GLY A 9 -3.96 -0.57 5.75
N TYR A 10 -3.33 -1.31 4.85
CA TYR A 10 -3.03 -2.72 5.02
C TYR A 10 -1.53 -2.94 4.85
N ASP A 11 -0.92 -3.67 5.78
CA ASP A 11 0.50 -4.02 5.77
C ASP A 11 0.74 -5.54 5.92
N GLY A 12 -0.33 -6.34 5.92
CA GLY A 12 -0.28 -7.79 6.08
C GLY A 12 -0.12 -8.28 7.52
N THR A 13 -0.09 -7.39 8.52
CA THR A 13 -0.05 -7.78 9.94
C THR A 13 -1.42 -8.21 10.46
N ASP A 14 -1.44 -8.98 11.56
CA ASP A 14 -2.69 -9.33 12.26
C ASP A 14 -3.47 -8.09 12.72
N ALA A 15 -2.77 -6.99 13.05
CA ALA A 15 -3.39 -5.73 13.43
C ALA A 15 -4.13 -5.09 12.24
N ALA A 16 -3.50 -5.06 11.06
CA ALA A 16 -4.15 -4.59 9.84
C ALA A 16 -5.34 -5.47 9.43
N GLN A 17 -5.26 -6.79 9.65
CA GLN A 17 -6.39 -7.68 9.41
C GLN A 17 -7.59 -7.33 10.30
N ARG A 18 -7.38 -7.18 11.61
CA ARG A 18 -8.47 -6.77 12.54
C ARG A 18 -9.05 -5.39 12.17
N ALA A 19 -8.22 -4.47 11.72
CA ALA A 19 -8.66 -3.15 11.25
C ALA A 19 -9.57 -3.27 10.01
N ALA A 20 -9.21 -4.13 9.05
CA ALA A 20 -10.02 -4.39 7.86
C ALA A 20 -11.37 -5.05 8.20
N GLU A 21 -11.38 -6.02 9.12
CA GLU A 21 -12.61 -6.67 9.60
C GLU A 21 -13.56 -5.65 10.27
N PHE A 22 -13.02 -4.82 11.16
CA PHE A 22 -13.79 -3.76 11.81
C PHE A 22 -14.37 -2.77 10.78
N ALA A 23 -13.55 -2.31 9.83
CA ALA A 23 -14.00 -1.40 8.79
C ALA A 23 -15.11 -2.01 7.92
N GLY A 24 -15.02 -3.29 7.57
CA GLY A 24 -16.06 -4.01 6.84
C GLY A 24 -17.39 -4.04 7.59
N GLN A 25 -17.36 -4.34 8.89
CA GLN A 25 -18.57 -4.32 9.74
C GLN A 25 -19.19 -2.92 9.81
N ARG A 26 -18.36 -1.88 9.94
CA ARG A 26 -18.80 -0.48 9.97
C ARG A 26 -19.39 -0.03 8.64
N ALA A 27 -18.75 -0.35 7.53
CA ALA A 27 -19.20 -0.02 6.19
C ALA A 27 -20.53 -0.68 5.85
N ALA A 28 -20.72 -1.94 6.24
CA ALA A 28 -22.00 -2.64 6.09
C ALA A 28 -23.13 -1.97 6.89
N ALA A 29 -22.85 -1.51 8.11
CA ALA A 29 -23.84 -0.82 8.94
C ALA A 29 -24.21 0.57 8.42
N VAL A 30 -23.26 1.27 7.78
CA VAL A 30 -23.46 2.63 7.25
C VAL A 30 -23.97 2.61 5.79
N GLY A 31 -23.73 1.52 5.06
CA GLY A 31 -24.07 1.40 3.65
C GLY A 31 -23.06 2.09 2.71
N CYS A 32 -21.79 2.20 3.12
CA CYS A 32 -20.74 2.83 2.32
C CYS A 32 -19.66 1.82 1.87
N ALA A 33 -18.78 2.25 0.97
CA ALA A 33 -17.67 1.42 0.48
C ALA A 33 -16.47 1.38 1.45
N VAL A 34 -15.63 0.35 1.31
CA VAL A 34 -14.30 0.26 1.95
C VAL A 34 -13.23 0.30 0.88
N HIS A 35 -12.22 1.15 1.06
CA HIS A 35 -11.02 1.18 0.25
C HIS A 35 -9.85 0.61 1.05
N LEU A 36 -9.39 -0.59 0.66
CA LEU A 36 -8.21 -1.22 1.24
C LEU A 36 -6.96 -0.80 0.46
N VAL A 37 -5.96 -0.25 1.15
CA VAL A 37 -4.75 0.29 0.54
C VAL A 37 -3.52 -0.42 1.09
N PHE A 38 -2.77 -1.05 0.20
CA PHE A 38 -1.47 -1.63 0.50
C PHE A 38 -0.39 -0.81 -0.20
N VAL A 39 0.53 -0.21 0.56
CA VAL A 39 1.62 0.59 0.00
C VAL A 39 2.83 -0.31 -0.16
N LEU A 40 3.21 -0.58 -1.41
CA LEU A 40 4.49 -1.18 -1.73
C LEU A 40 5.57 -0.10 -1.65
N GLU A 41 6.54 -0.26 -0.76
CA GLU A 41 7.76 0.54 -0.86
C GLU A 41 8.43 0.21 -2.20
N TRP A 42 8.50 1.21 -3.08
CA TRP A 42 9.39 1.11 -4.23
C TRP A 42 10.82 1.13 -3.70
N SER A 43 11.71 0.35 -4.33
CA SER A 43 13.12 0.35 -3.98
C SER A 43 13.59 1.80 -3.89
N PRO A 44 14.28 2.21 -2.81
CA PRO A 44 14.91 3.51 -2.77
C PRO A 44 15.69 3.66 -4.08
N TYR A 45 15.54 4.79 -4.76
CA TYR A 45 16.41 5.10 -5.89
C TYR A 45 17.83 5.22 -5.31
N SER A 46 18.55 4.09 -5.29
CA SER A 46 19.97 4.08 -4.99
C SER A 46 20.62 4.69 -6.21
N PHE A 47 21.20 5.87 -6.05
CA PHE A 47 22.11 6.37 -7.06
C PHE A 47 23.20 5.32 -7.21
N LEU A 48 23.23 4.68 -8.38
CA LEU A 48 24.34 3.82 -8.74
C LEU A 48 25.59 4.69 -8.70
N SER A 49 26.60 4.20 -8.00
CA SER A 49 27.95 4.73 -8.13
C SER A 49 28.39 4.68 -9.60
N THR A 50 29.35 5.52 -9.96
CA THR A 50 29.91 5.54 -11.32
C THR A 50 30.33 4.15 -11.78
N LYS A 51 30.90 3.35 -10.87
CA LYS A 51 31.33 1.96 -11.13
C LYS A 51 30.16 1.04 -11.49
N GLU A 52 29.06 1.10 -10.74
CA GLU A 52 27.87 0.28 -10.99
C GLU A 52 27.18 0.67 -12.31
N LEU A 53 27.31 1.93 -12.73
CA LEU A 53 26.81 2.41 -14.02
C LEU A 53 27.65 1.89 -15.19
N GLU A 54 28.98 1.91 -15.05
CA GLU A 54 29.93 1.34 -16.02
C GLU A 54 29.69 -0.17 -16.21
N GLU A 55 29.56 -0.92 -15.11
CA GLU A 55 29.28 -2.36 -15.15
C GLU A 55 27.95 -2.71 -15.83
N ARG A 56 26.92 -1.85 -15.69
CA ARG A 56 25.65 -2.02 -16.40
C ARG A 56 25.74 -1.65 -17.88
N HIS A 57 26.50 -0.62 -18.24
CA HIS A 57 26.71 -0.25 -19.64
C HIS A 57 27.41 -1.36 -20.43
N GLN A 58 28.30 -2.13 -19.80
CA GLN A 58 28.94 -3.28 -20.44
C GLN A 58 28.00 -4.48 -20.70
N ARG A 59 26.81 -4.49 -20.09
CA ARG A 59 25.81 -5.58 -20.22
C ARG A 59 24.69 -5.28 -21.23
N ARG A 60 24.71 -4.12 -21.89
CA ARG A 60 23.78 -3.71 -22.94
C ARG A 60 24.49 -3.70 -24.28
#